data_AF-A0A2X3JNB1-F1
#
_entry.id   AF-A0A2X3JNB1-F1
#
_cell.length_a   1.000
_cell.length_b   1.000
_cell.length_c   1.000
_cell.angle_alpha   90.00
_cell.angle_beta   90.00
_cell.angle_gamma   90.00
#
_symmetry.space_group_name_H-M   'P 1'
#
loop_
_entity.id
_entity.type
_entity.pdbx_description
1 polymer ?
#
loop_
_entity_poly.entity_id
_entity_poly.type
_entity_poly.pdbx_seq_one_letter_code
_entity_poly.pdbx_strand_id
1 'polypeptide(L)'
;MSLAKDNIWETIGPTGGDGVMFLIPVPDGMPPQAWHYFAVFVAMIVGMILEPIPATAISFIAVTICVIGSNYLLFDAKELADPAFNAQKQALKWGLAGFSSTTVWLVFGAFIFALGYEVSG
;
A
#
# COMPACT_ATOMS: atom_id res chain seq x y z
N MET A 1 18.80 -18.56 -24.40
CA MET A 1 18.21 -17.21 -24.37
C MET A 1 16.74 -17.37 -24.71
N SER A 2 15.94 -17.81 -23.74
CA SER A 2 14.61 -18.38 -23.94
C SER A 2 13.67 -17.85 -22.86
N LEU A 3 12.48 -17.45 -23.30
CA LEU A 3 11.24 -17.23 -22.52
C LEU A 3 11.16 -15.95 -21.68
N ALA A 4 11.13 -14.80 -22.36
CA ALA A 4 10.62 -13.54 -21.82
C ALA A 4 9.09 -13.37 -22.02
N LYS A 5 8.34 -14.45 -22.26
CA LYS A 5 6.95 -14.39 -22.73
C LYS A 5 5.91 -14.70 -21.65
N ASP A 6 6.34 -15.19 -20.50
CA ASP A 6 5.42 -15.83 -19.54
C ASP A 6 4.95 -14.85 -18.43
N ASN A 7 5.64 -13.72 -18.25
CA ASN A 7 5.43 -12.79 -17.12
C ASN A 7 4.89 -11.41 -17.51
N ILE A 8 4.69 -11.15 -18.81
CA ILE A 8 4.19 -9.84 -19.24
C ILE A 8 2.75 -9.65 -18.77
N TRP A 9 1.87 -10.65 -18.94
CA TRP A 9 0.43 -10.55 -18.63
C TRP A 9 0.11 -10.39 -17.13
N GLU A 10 0.88 -11.03 -16.24
CA GLU A 10 0.75 -10.86 -14.77
C GLU A 10 1.35 -9.55 -14.26
N THR A 11 2.24 -8.92 -15.04
CA THR A 11 2.79 -7.59 -14.69
C THR A 11 1.86 -6.46 -15.16
N ILE A 12 1.15 -6.62 -16.30
CA ILE A 12 0.18 -5.62 -16.77
C ILE A 12 -1.12 -5.62 -15.96
N GLY A 13 -1.48 -6.72 -15.29
CA GLY A 13 -2.67 -6.79 -14.43
C GLY A 13 -2.65 -5.77 -13.28
N PRO A 14 -1.64 -5.79 -12.38
CA PRO A 14 -1.54 -4.87 -11.26
C PRO A 14 -1.16 -3.44 -11.68
N THR A 15 -0.26 -3.28 -12.67
CA THR A 15 0.12 -1.93 -13.16
C THR A 15 -0.96 -1.28 -14.03
N GLY A 16 -1.82 -2.09 -14.68
CA GLY A 16 -2.94 -1.61 -15.48
C GLY A 16 -4.06 -0.99 -14.64
N GLY A 17 -4.27 -1.45 -13.41
CA GLY A 17 -5.27 -0.90 -12.49
C GLY A 17 -5.00 0.56 -12.11
N ASP A 18 -3.74 0.90 -11.82
CA ASP A 18 -3.31 2.28 -11.56
C ASP A 18 -3.57 3.20 -12.79
N GLY A 19 -3.36 2.69 -14.01
CA GLY A 19 -3.62 3.42 -15.24
C GLY A 19 -5.11 3.66 -15.53
N VAL A 20 -5.99 2.72 -15.17
CA VAL A 20 -7.44 2.82 -15.42
C VAL A 20 -8.10 3.81 -14.46
N MET A 21 -7.64 3.90 -13.21
CA MET A 21 -8.23 4.85 -12.25
C MET A 21 -7.71 6.28 -12.43
N PHE A 22 -6.48 6.46 -12.97
CA PHE A 22 -5.96 7.78 -13.37
C PHE A 22 -6.74 8.42 -14.53
N LEU A 23 -7.55 7.64 -15.26
CA LEU A 23 -8.41 8.11 -16.34
C LEU A 23 -9.80 8.58 -15.87
N ILE A 24 -10.17 8.33 -14.60
CA ILE A 24 -11.45 8.78 -14.05
C ILE A 24 -11.26 10.15 -13.38
N PRO A 25 -11.90 11.21 -13.90
CA PRO A 25 -11.76 12.55 -13.34
C PRO A 25 -12.32 12.60 -11.91
N VAL A 26 -11.67 13.38 -11.06
CA VAL A 26 -12.04 13.58 -9.65
C VAL A 26 -13.50 14.05 -9.56
N PRO A 27 -14.37 13.39 -8.77
CA PRO A 27 -15.73 13.86 -8.54
C PRO A 27 -15.74 15.23 -7.85
N ASP A 28 -16.64 16.12 -8.29
CA ASP A 28 -16.78 17.46 -7.72
C ASP A 28 -17.06 17.40 -6.20
N GLY A 29 -16.24 18.10 -5.42
CA GLY A 29 -16.34 18.18 -3.96
C GLY A 29 -15.34 17.31 -3.17
N MET A 30 -14.49 16.52 -3.83
CA MET A 30 -13.46 15.71 -3.17
C MET A 30 -12.04 16.29 -3.36
N PRO A 31 -11.18 16.30 -2.32
CA PRO A 31 -9.77 16.66 -2.48
C PRO A 31 -9.06 15.71 -3.46
N PRO A 32 -8.30 16.22 -4.45
CA PRO A 32 -7.64 15.37 -5.45
C PRO A 32 -6.74 14.28 -4.86
N GLN A 33 -6.04 14.59 -3.77
CA GLN A 33 -5.21 13.64 -3.02
C GLN A 33 -5.97 12.41 -2.51
N ALA A 34 -7.18 12.61 -1.99
CA ALA A 34 -8.01 11.53 -1.43
C ALA A 34 -8.49 10.58 -2.54
N TRP A 35 -8.74 11.13 -3.73
CA TRP A 35 -9.10 10.34 -4.91
C TRP A 35 -7.93 9.46 -5.39
N HIS A 36 -6.71 10.03 -5.46
CA HIS A 36 -5.53 9.25 -5.84
C HIS A 36 -5.17 8.20 -4.77
N TYR A 37 -5.31 8.51 -3.48
CA TYR A 37 -5.13 7.52 -2.42
C TYR A 37 -6.15 6.37 -2.53
N PHE A 38 -7.41 6.71 -2.80
CA PHE A 38 -8.45 5.73 -3.05
C PHE A 38 -8.14 4.86 -4.28
N ALA A 39 -7.62 5.46 -5.35
CA ALA A 39 -7.19 4.74 -6.55
C ALA A 39 -6.09 3.69 -6.24
N VAL A 40 -5.05 4.09 -5.50
CA VAL A 40 -3.98 3.16 -5.07
C VAL A 40 -4.54 2.05 -4.18
N PHE A 41 -5.50 2.36 -3.30
CA PHE A 41 -6.15 1.36 -2.47
C PHE A 41 -6.95 0.35 -3.31
N VAL A 42 -7.74 0.81 -4.28
CA VAL A 42 -8.48 -0.08 -5.18
C VAL A 42 -7.52 -0.91 -6.04
N ALA A 43 -6.46 -0.33 -6.58
CA ALA A 43 -5.43 -1.04 -7.33
C ALA A 43 -4.77 -2.13 -6.48
N MET A 44 -4.48 -1.86 -5.20
CA MET A 44 -3.98 -2.85 -4.26
C MET A 44 -4.96 -4.00 -4.03
N ILE A 45 -6.25 -3.71 -3.81
CA ILE A 45 -7.28 -4.75 -3.64
C ILE A 45 -7.40 -5.62 -4.90
N VAL A 46 -7.44 -5.00 -6.08
CA VAL A 46 -7.50 -5.74 -7.36
C VAL A 46 -6.23 -6.58 -7.54
N GLY A 47 -5.05 -6.03 -7.25
CA GLY A 47 -3.80 -6.77 -7.27
C GLY A 47 -3.82 -7.97 -6.32
N MET A 48 -4.33 -7.81 -5.09
CA MET A 48 -4.47 -8.90 -4.14
C MET A 48 -5.51 -9.95 -4.57
N ILE A 49 -6.54 -9.59 -5.34
CA ILE A 49 -7.52 -10.55 -5.88
C ILE A 49 -6.93 -11.33 -7.05
N LEU A 50 -6.17 -10.66 -7.92
CA LEU A 50 -5.55 -11.27 -9.09
C LEU A 50 -4.30 -12.10 -8.74
N GLU A 51 -3.75 -11.92 -7.53
CA GLU A 51 -2.58 -12.62 -6.98
C GLU A 51 -1.41 -12.82 -7.98
N PRO A 52 -0.97 -11.79 -8.74
CA PRO A 52 0.16 -11.94 -9.66
C PRO A 52 1.49 -12.21 -8.92
N ILE A 53 1.58 -11.77 -7.66
CA ILE A 53 2.68 -12.01 -6.74
C ILE A 53 2.08 -12.19 -5.33
N PRO A 54 2.85 -12.65 -4.32
CA PRO A 54 2.32 -12.83 -2.97
C PRO A 54 1.65 -11.56 -2.44
N ALA A 55 0.45 -11.69 -1.85
CA ALA A 55 -0.36 -10.57 -1.38
C ALA A 55 0.41 -9.61 -0.46
N THR A 56 1.30 -10.16 0.39
CA THR A 56 2.21 -9.39 1.22
C THR A 56 3.10 -8.44 0.39
N ALA A 57 3.70 -8.93 -0.70
CA ALA A 57 4.55 -8.12 -1.57
C ALA A 57 3.77 -6.97 -2.23
N ILE A 58 2.53 -7.24 -2.68
CA ILE A 58 1.62 -6.21 -3.24
C ILE A 58 1.36 -5.11 -2.21
N SER A 59 1.04 -5.50 -0.97
CA SER A 59 0.77 -4.54 0.11
C SER A 59 2.00 -3.68 0.45
N PHE A 60 3.21 -4.25 0.46
CA PHE A 60 4.45 -3.50 0.68
C PHE A 60 4.75 -2.52 -0.46
N ILE A 61 4.49 -2.89 -1.71
CA ILE A 61 4.66 -2.00 -2.86
C ILE A 61 3.68 -0.83 -2.77
N ALA A 62 2.41 -1.09 -2.47
CA ALA A 62 1.40 -0.05 -2.31
C ALA A 62 1.75 0.95 -1.20
N VAL A 63 2.17 0.46 -0.02
CA VAL A 63 2.63 1.33 1.08
C VAL A 63 3.86 2.16 0.65
N THR A 64 4.80 1.55 -0.07
CA THR A 64 5.99 2.25 -0.56
C THR A 64 5.63 3.38 -1.54
N ILE A 65 4.69 3.12 -2.46
CA ILE A 65 4.16 4.13 -3.39
C ILE A 65 3.50 5.27 -2.62
N CYS A 66 2.70 4.98 -1.59
CA CYS A 66 2.08 6.01 -0.74
C CYS A 66 3.12 6.85 0.02
N VAL A 67 4.19 6.25 0.54
CA VAL A 67 5.24 6.97 1.28
C VAL A 67 6.06 7.87 0.36
N ILE A 68 6.48 7.36 -0.80
CA ILE A 68 7.26 8.12 -1.79
C ILE A 68 6.40 9.20 -2.45
N GLY A 69 5.17 8.85 -2.83
CA GLY A 69 4.17 9.74 -3.40
C GLY A 69 3.40 10.57 -2.37
N SER A 70 3.89 10.68 -1.13
CA SER A 70 3.17 11.28 0.00
C SER A 70 2.71 12.71 -0.24
N ASN A 71 3.45 13.50 -1.03
CA ASN A 71 3.05 14.86 -1.41
C ASN A 71 1.78 14.92 -2.29
N TYR A 72 1.46 13.84 -3.01
CA TYR A 72 0.31 13.78 -3.91
C TYR A 72 -0.83 12.87 -3.40
N LEU A 73 -0.51 11.95 -2.48
CA LEU A 73 -1.41 10.91 -2.00
C LEU A 73 -1.86 11.12 -0.55
N LEU A 74 -0.97 11.59 0.33
CA LEU A 74 -1.19 11.55 1.78
C LEU A 74 -1.43 12.92 2.41
N PHE A 75 -0.85 13.99 1.88
CA PHE A 75 -0.84 15.30 2.53
C PHE A 75 -1.53 16.38 1.72
N ASP A 76 -2.31 17.21 2.42
CA ASP A 76 -3.00 18.33 1.78
C ASP A 76 -2.03 19.48 1.46
N ALA A 77 -2.38 20.28 0.47
CA ALA A 77 -1.62 21.47 0.09
C ALA A 77 -1.44 22.45 1.27
N LYS A 78 -2.36 22.43 2.23
CA LYS A 78 -2.29 23.23 3.47
C LYS A 78 -1.25 22.71 4.48
N GLU A 79 -1.06 21.39 4.56
CA GLU A 79 -0.09 20.78 5.47
C GLU A 79 1.33 20.89 4.92
N LEU A 80 1.48 20.77 3.60
CA LEU A 80 2.77 20.94 2.92
C LEU A 80 3.25 22.41 2.90
N ALA A 81 2.35 23.37 3.12
CA ALA A 81 2.67 24.79 3.17
C ALA A 81 3.21 25.25 4.54
N ASP A 82 3.09 24.43 5.58
CA ASP A 82 3.62 24.74 6.91
C ASP A 82 5.14 24.47 6.95
N PRO A 83 6.00 25.49 7.18
CA PRO A 83 7.45 25.31 7.25
C PRO A 83 7.91 24.40 8.40
N ALA A 84 7.05 24.11 9.39
CA ALA A 84 7.32 23.14 10.45
C ALA A 84 6.96 21.69 10.07
N PHE A 85 6.23 21.47 8.97
CA PHE A 85 5.75 20.15 8.57
C PHE A 85 6.83 19.38 7.79
N ASN A 86 7.42 18.39 8.44
CA ASN A 86 8.35 17.48 7.77
C ASN A 86 7.58 16.32 7.11
N ALA A 87 7.19 16.51 5.85
CA ALA A 87 6.42 15.53 5.08
C ALA A 87 7.07 14.14 5.06
N GLN A 88 8.39 14.06 4.97
CA GLN A 88 9.12 12.78 4.89
C GLN A 88 9.01 11.98 6.19
N LYS A 89 9.19 12.64 7.35
CA LYS A 89 9.04 12.00 8.66
C LYS A 89 7.60 11.56 8.90
N GLN A 90 6.62 12.38 8.52
CA GLN A 90 5.22 12.02 8.67
C GLN A 90 4.81 10.87 7.75
N ALA A 91 5.30 10.85 6.51
CA ALA A 91 5.02 9.78 5.56
C ALA A 91 5.60 8.45 6.04
N LEU A 92 6.84 8.47 6.52
CA LEU A 92 7.47 7.28 7.09
C LEU A 92 6.75 6.80 8.35
N LYS A 93 6.38 7.73 9.24
CA LYS A 93 5.58 7.41 10.43
C LYS A 93 4.24 6.78 10.05
N TRP A 94 3.56 7.32 9.04
CA TRP A 94 2.30 6.77 8.53
C TRP A 94 2.49 5.36 7.96
N GLY A 95 3.49 5.15 7.09
CA GLY A 95 3.75 3.84 6.48
C GLY A 95 4.16 2.76 7.48
N LEU A 96 4.82 3.15 8.58
CA LEU A 96 5.22 2.22 9.65
C LEU A 96 4.18 2.04 10.75
N ALA A 97 3.12 2.86 10.79
CA ALA A 97 2.13 2.85 11.87
C ALA A 97 1.45 1.49 12.02
N GLY A 98 1.18 0.79 10.90
CA GLY A 98 0.56 -0.52 10.90
C GLY A 98 1.38 -1.61 11.62
N PHE A 99 2.71 -1.56 11.50
CA PHE A 99 3.62 -2.53 12.13
C PHE A 99 3.74 -2.34 13.64
N SER A 100 3.35 -1.17 14.15
CA SER A 100 3.33 -0.86 15.58
C SER A 100 1.97 -1.15 16.23
N SER A 101 1.05 -1.83 15.54
CA SER A 101 -0.30 -2.10 16.05
C SER A 101 -0.31 -3.16 17.13
N THR A 102 -0.90 -2.84 18.29
CA THR A 102 -1.06 -3.79 19.41
C THR A 102 -1.79 -5.06 18.98
N THR A 103 -2.82 -4.94 18.13
CA THR A 103 -3.58 -6.09 17.63
C THR A 103 -2.71 -7.04 16.81
N VAL A 104 -1.82 -6.51 15.96
CA VAL A 104 -0.89 -7.32 15.15
C VAL A 104 0.07 -8.10 16.06
N TRP A 105 0.61 -7.44 17.08
CA TRP A 105 1.52 -8.08 18.04
C TRP A 105 0.83 -9.11 18.93
N LEU A 106 -0.43 -8.92 19.28
CA LEU A 106 -1.22 -9.93 20.01
C LEU A 106 -1.41 -11.20 19.18
N VAL A 107 -1.73 -11.05 17.90
CA VAL A 107 -1.86 -12.19 16.96
C VAL A 107 -0.51 -12.90 16.80
N PHE A 108 0.57 -12.15 16.60
CA PHE A 108 1.92 -12.72 16.52
C PHE A 108 2.30 -13.50 17.79
N GLY A 109 2.07 -12.92 18.97
CA GLY A 109 2.35 -13.59 20.25
C GLY A 109 1.56 -14.88 20.42
N ALA A 110 0.28 -14.89 20.05
CA ALA A 110 -0.56 -16.09 20.10
C ALA A 110 0.00 -17.22 19.20
N PHE A 111 0.46 -16.90 17.99
CA PHE A 111 1.09 -17.89 17.11
C PHE A 111 2.41 -18.43 17.66
N ILE A 112 3.25 -17.59 18.26
CA ILE A 112 4.50 -18.04 18.90
C ILE A 112 4.20 -18.95 20.09
N PHE A 113 3.21 -18.64 20.92
CA PHE A 113 2.81 -19.53 22.00
C PHE A 113 2.26 -20.87 21.47
N ALA A 114 1.43 -20.85 20.43
CA ALA A 114 0.91 -22.06 19.81
C ALA A 114 2.05 -22.96 19.27
N LEU A 115 3.02 -22.38 18.56
CA LEU A 115 4.21 -23.10 18.09
C LEU A 115 5.07 -23.62 19.26
N GLY A 116 5.19 -22.85 20.34
CA GLY A 116 5.86 -23.28 21.56
C GLY A 116 5.22 -24.52 22.17
N TYR A 117 3.89 -24.55 22.24
CA TYR A 117 3.14 -25.72 22.73
C TYR A 117 3.33 -26.93 21.82
N GLU A 118 3.22 -26.76 20.49
CA GLU A 118 3.42 -27.84 19.51
C GLU A 118 4.79 -28.51 19.65
N VAL A 119 5.85 -27.74 19.90
CA VAL A 119 7.21 -28.27 20.09
C VAL A 119 7.37 -28.95 21.46
N SER A 120 6.62 -28.51 22.48
CA SER A 120 6.73 -29.05 23.85
C SER A 120 5.79 -30.23 24.16
N GLY A 121 4.73 -30.45 23.37
CA GLY A 121 3.73 -31.51 23.55
C GLY A 121 2.30 -31.02 23.56
#